data_AF-A0A6N6K3A1-F1
#
_entry.id   AF-A0A6N6K3A1-F1
#
_cell.length_a   1.000
_cell.length_b   1.000
_cell.length_c   1.000
_cell.angle_alpha   90.00
_cell.angle_beta   90.00
_cell.angle_gamma   90.00
#
_symmetry.space_group_name_H-M   'P 1'
#
loop_
_entity.id
_entity.type
_entity.pdbx_description
1 polymer ?
#
loop_
_entity_poly.entity_id
_entity_poly.type
_entity_poly.pdbx_seq_one_letter_code
_entity_poly.pdbx_strand_id
1 'polypeptide(L)'
;MINHKCDCMSQGPALLPVRYAVVPEYIKEPLPAWAKPGASSYPAENENYNYALRAMRRGYIYIYYPYLTDWEAWSVCDDGSLWKQLSAKNVLEKSEPDCRQGTYSDGGKDFLTLPYEVLDNDIWIAFTQCPWTEKTMERYAGDDGQRQRRMQRLSASNWTSPQTSEQTTEATTGNLAGVLDYIAPQGSQLSPAMLLPYGTHTKIRVSQCVSERYAIVKEPGPQETLYPWKSGVAGNTIRQMKERGVKPDGSPVTPLLMALHDATGITHELTGWTNDV
;
A
#
# COMPACT_ATOMS: atom_id res chain seq x y z
N MET A 1 -6.81 14.54 -30.17
CA MET A 1 -7.26 13.93 -28.91
C MET A 1 -6.91 12.45 -28.97
N ILE A 2 -5.80 12.07 -28.33
CA ILE A 2 -5.39 10.66 -28.26
C ILE A 2 -6.37 9.99 -27.29
N ASN A 3 -7.06 8.95 -27.74
CA ASN A 3 -7.97 8.14 -26.95
C ASN A 3 -7.26 7.68 -25.66
N HIS A 4 -7.55 8.34 -24.53
CA HIS A 4 -7.17 7.85 -23.22
C HIS A 4 -7.97 6.57 -22.98
N LYS A 5 -7.37 5.41 -23.28
CA LYS A 5 -7.93 4.12 -22.92
C LYS A 5 -7.90 4.07 -21.40
N CYS A 6 -9.06 4.23 -20.77
CA CYS A 6 -9.18 4.11 -19.32
C CYS A 6 -8.85 2.67 -18.92
N ASP A 7 -7.71 2.48 -18.25
CA ASP A 7 -7.30 1.18 -17.67
C ASP A 7 -8.19 0.73 -16.50
N CYS A 8 -9.35 1.35 -16.31
CA CYS A 8 -10.36 0.96 -15.31
C CYS A 8 -11.02 -0.40 -15.62
N MET A 9 -10.90 -0.88 -16.86
CA MET A 9 -11.46 -2.16 -17.32
C MET A 9 -10.39 -3.19 -17.68
N SER A 10 -9.12 -2.91 -17.40
CA SER A 10 -8.03 -3.84 -17.72
C SER A 10 -8.20 -5.15 -16.95
N GLN A 11 -8.01 -6.27 -17.64
CA GLN A 11 -8.07 -7.62 -17.07
C GLN A 11 -6.67 -8.24 -17.00
N GLY A 12 -6.48 -9.13 -16.04
CA GLY A 12 -5.18 -9.72 -15.72
C GLY A 12 -5.06 -10.06 -14.23
N PRO A 13 -4.03 -10.82 -13.82
CA PRO A 13 -3.77 -11.12 -12.42
C PRO A 13 -3.82 -9.84 -11.56
N ALA A 14 -4.68 -9.86 -10.54
CA ALA A 14 -4.96 -8.69 -9.71
C ALA A 14 -4.12 -8.72 -8.43
N LEU A 15 -3.34 -7.66 -8.21
CA LEU A 15 -2.49 -7.50 -7.02
C LEU A 15 -2.87 -6.22 -6.28
N LEU A 16 -3.31 -6.32 -5.04
CA LEU A 16 -3.54 -5.16 -4.17
C LEU A 16 -2.27 -4.91 -3.36
N PRO A 17 -1.52 -3.82 -3.64
CA PRO A 17 -0.42 -3.41 -2.78
C PRO A 17 -0.96 -2.69 -1.54
N VAL A 18 -0.43 -3.05 -0.38
CA VAL A 18 -0.57 -2.29 0.88
C VAL A 18 0.82 -1.99 1.42
N ARG A 19 0.92 -1.09 2.39
CA ARG A 19 2.21 -0.73 2.99
C ARG A 19 2.23 -1.00 4.48
N TYR A 20 3.41 -1.28 4.98
CA TYR A 20 3.69 -1.18 6.41
C TYR A 20 3.56 0.27 6.88
N ALA A 21 2.96 0.42 8.05
CA ALA A 21 2.77 1.70 8.72
C ALA A 21 3.03 1.54 10.22
N VAL A 22 3.49 2.62 10.85
CA VAL A 22 3.57 2.73 12.30
C VAL A 22 2.32 3.43 12.81
N VAL A 23 1.71 2.84 13.84
CA VAL A 23 0.53 3.41 14.50
C VAL A 23 0.75 3.50 16.01
N PRO A 24 0.18 4.52 16.67
CA PRO A 24 0.22 4.63 18.12
C PRO A 24 -0.43 3.44 18.81
N GLU A 25 -0.02 3.18 20.06
CA GLU A 25 -0.49 2.04 20.85
C GLU A 25 -2.01 2.01 21.10
N TYR A 26 -2.72 3.14 20.99
CA TYR A 26 -4.18 3.19 21.14
C TYR A 26 -4.93 2.57 19.94
N ILE A 27 -4.25 2.34 18.81
CA ILE A 27 -4.76 1.52 17.72
C ILE A 27 -4.48 0.06 18.06
N LYS A 28 -5.55 -0.73 18.20
CA LYS A 28 -5.47 -2.10 18.76
C LYS A 28 -5.44 -3.17 17.69
N GLU A 29 -5.64 -2.80 16.43
CA GLU A 29 -5.53 -3.69 15.28
C GLU A 29 -4.09 -4.16 15.11
N PRO A 30 -3.80 -5.46 15.22
CA PRO A 30 -2.46 -5.98 15.11
C PRO A 30 -2.03 -6.09 13.63
N LEU A 31 -0.72 -6.15 13.41
CA LEU A 31 -0.18 -6.55 12.11
C LEU A 31 -0.71 -7.96 11.74
N PRO A 32 -1.33 -8.14 10.56
CA PRO A 32 -1.83 -9.45 10.16
C PRO A 32 -0.73 -10.51 10.12
N ALA A 33 -1.05 -11.74 10.56
CA ALA A 33 -0.06 -12.82 10.70
C ALA A 33 0.69 -13.18 9.41
N TRP A 34 0.09 -12.93 8.24
CA TRP A 34 0.70 -13.13 6.92
C TRP A 34 1.71 -12.03 6.57
N ALA A 35 1.55 -10.84 7.14
CA ALA A 35 2.34 -9.66 6.82
C ALA A 35 3.57 -9.54 7.72
N LYS A 36 4.25 -10.66 8.02
CA LYS A 36 5.50 -10.62 8.78
C LYS A 36 6.48 -9.69 8.08
N PRO A 37 7.01 -8.67 8.78
CA PRO A 37 7.95 -7.75 8.14
C PRO A 37 9.23 -8.52 7.83
N GLY A 38 9.46 -8.80 6.55
CA GLY A 38 10.68 -9.48 6.09
C GLY A 38 11.96 -8.64 6.28
N ALA A 39 11.81 -7.36 6.63
CA ALA A 39 12.92 -6.49 6.97
C ALA A 39 13.30 -6.69 8.44
N SER A 40 14.43 -7.35 8.68
CA SER A 40 15.13 -7.37 9.98
C SER A 40 15.57 -5.98 10.48
N SER A 41 15.27 -4.92 9.71
CA SER A 41 15.70 -3.54 9.92
C SER A 41 14.59 -2.62 10.43
N TYR A 42 13.37 -3.11 10.62
CA TYR A 42 12.33 -2.31 11.25
C TYR A 42 12.64 -2.15 12.75
N PRO A 43 12.55 -0.92 13.30
CA PRO A 43 12.68 -0.71 14.74
C PRO A 43 11.75 -1.65 15.53
N ALA A 44 12.23 -2.18 16.65
CA ALA A 44 11.41 -3.03 17.50
C ALA A 44 10.21 -2.23 18.04
N GLU A 45 9.03 -2.87 18.04
CA GLU A 45 7.85 -2.32 18.70
C GLU A 45 8.16 -2.01 20.17
N ASN A 46 7.45 -1.02 20.72
CA ASN A 46 7.56 -0.66 22.12
C ASN A 46 6.19 -0.25 22.67
N GLU A 47 6.14 0.19 23.92
CA GLU A 47 4.87 0.58 24.57
C GLU A 47 4.13 1.74 23.89
N ASN A 48 4.77 2.51 22.99
CA ASN A 48 4.16 3.69 22.38
C ASN A 48 3.62 3.45 20.96
N TYR A 49 4.07 2.39 20.26
CA TYR A 49 3.65 2.12 18.88
C TYR A 49 3.77 0.65 18.49
N ASN A 50 2.96 0.27 17.50
CA ASN A 50 3.01 -1.04 16.85
C ASN A 50 2.96 -0.89 15.31
N TYR A 51 3.24 -1.97 14.59
CA TYR A 51 3.09 -1.99 13.13
C TYR A 51 1.68 -2.41 12.72
N ALA A 52 1.19 -1.79 11.66
CA ALA A 52 -0.06 -2.14 10.99
C ALA A 52 0.10 -2.06 9.47
N LEU A 53 -0.95 -2.41 8.74
CA LEU A 53 -1.03 -2.21 7.30
C LEU A 53 -1.97 -1.07 6.95
N ARG A 54 -1.54 -0.25 6.00
CA ARG A 54 -2.33 0.83 5.40
C ARG A 54 -2.39 0.69 3.88
N ALA A 55 -3.36 1.33 3.25
CA ALA A 55 -3.34 1.54 1.82
C ALA A 55 -2.07 2.29 1.39
N MET A 56 -1.69 2.12 0.12
CA MET A 56 -0.55 2.83 -0.43
C MET A 56 -0.74 4.34 -0.32
N ARG A 57 0.33 5.05 0.05
CA ARG A 57 0.37 6.52 0.07
C ARG A 57 0.91 7.06 -1.26
N ARG A 58 0.76 8.37 -1.49
CA ARG A 58 1.28 9.03 -2.70
C ARG A 58 2.75 8.69 -2.96
N GLY A 59 3.03 8.35 -4.21
CA GLY A 59 4.34 7.91 -4.69
C GLY A 59 4.21 7.07 -5.95
N TYR A 60 5.13 6.13 -6.11
CA TYR A 60 5.28 5.31 -7.30
C TYR A 60 5.52 3.85 -6.93
N ILE A 61 4.94 2.94 -7.70
CA ILE A 61 5.23 1.51 -7.67
C ILE A 61 5.96 1.18 -8.96
N TYR A 62 7.15 0.61 -8.84
CA TYR A 62 7.94 0.09 -9.96
C TYR A 62 7.89 -1.43 -9.96
N ILE A 63 7.67 -2.00 -11.15
CA ILE A 63 7.67 -3.44 -11.40
C ILE A 63 8.73 -3.72 -12.46
N TYR A 64 9.65 -4.61 -12.14
CA TYR A 64 10.61 -5.14 -13.10
C TYR A 64 10.19 -6.54 -13.51
N TYR A 65 10.18 -6.79 -14.81
CA TYR A 65 9.92 -8.08 -15.44
C TYR A 65 11.24 -8.65 -15.99
N PRO A 66 11.98 -9.48 -15.22
CA PRO A 66 13.28 -9.99 -15.66
C PRO A 66 13.20 -10.76 -16.99
N TYR A 67 12.09 -11.46 -17.23
CA TYR A 67 11.85 -12.23 -18.45
C TYR A 67 11.65 -11.37 -19.71
N LEU A 68 11.32 -10.07 -19.56
CA LEU A 68 11.26 -9.10 -20.66
C LEU A 68 12.43 -8.12 -20.65
N THR A 69 13.21 -8.08 -19.56
CA THR A 69 14.18 -7.01 -19.30
C THR A 69 13.52 -5.62 -19.39
N ASP A 70 12.30 -5.49 -18.88
CA ASP A 70 11.48 -4.28 -19.02
C ASP A 70 10.85 -3.84 -17.69
N TRP A 71 10.44 -2.57 -17.66
CA TRP A 71 9.90 -1.89 -16.48
C TRP A 71 8.48 -1.38 -16.72
N GLU A 72 7.64 -1.58 -15.71
CA GLU A 72 6.34 -0.94 -15.58
C GLU A 72 6.33 -0.05 -14.34
N ALA A 73 5.60 1.06 -14.41
CA ALA A 73 5.42 1.94 -13.26
C ALA A 73 3.96 2.37 -13.10
N TRP A 74 3.59 2.61 -11.86
CA TRP A 74 2.29 3.13 -11.45
C TRP A 74 2.50 4.31 -10.52
N SER A 75 1.64 5.32 -10.64
CA SER A 75 1.54 6.40 -9.65
C SER A 75 0.42 6.07 -8.68
N VAL A 76 0.63 6.43 -7.42
CA VAL A 76 -0.35 6.32 -6.34
C VAL A 76 -0.85 7.73 -6.02
N CYS A 77 -2.17 7.96 -6.05
CA CYS A 77 -2.80 9.21 -5.65
C CYS A 77 -2.84 9.39 -4.12
N ASP A 78 -3.25 10.57 -3.67
CA ASP A 78 -3.45 10.85 -2.24
C ASP A 78 -4.53 9.95 -1.62
N ASP A 79 -5.55 9.55 -2.38
CA ASP A 79 -6.58 8.61 -1.92
C ASP A 79 -6.18 7.12 -2.08
N GLY A 80 -4.91 6.85 -2.39
CA GLY A 80 -4.37 5.52 -2.61
C GLY A 80 -4.78 4.87 -3.93
N SER A 81 -5.47 5.57 -4.84
CA SER A 81 -5.80 5.03 -6.17
C SER A 81 -4.57 4.90 -7.07
N LEU A 82 -4.55 3.85 -7.89
CA LEU A 82 -3.40 3.43 -8.69
C LEU A 82 -3.59 3.75 -10.18
N TRP A 83 -2.56 4.34 -10.78
CA TRP A 83 -2.56 4.77 -12.18
C TRP A 83 -1.34 4.27 -12.94
N LYS A 84 -1.58 3.37 -13.90
CA LYS A 84 -0.54 2.88 -14.79
C LYS A 84 0.07 4.04 -15.59
N GLN A 85 1.40 4.09 -15.59
CA GLN A 85 2.15 5.10 -16.33
C GLN A 85 2.45 4.59 -17.74
N LEU A 86 2.48 5.51 -18.71
CA LEU A 86 2.85 5.19 -20.09
C LEU A 86 4.34 4.84 -20.24
N SER A 87 5.16 5.26 -19.28
CA SER A 87 6.60 5.01 -19.26
C SER A 87 7.11 4.94 -17.83
N ALA A 88 7.85 3.88 -17.49
CA ALA A 88 8.56 3.81 -16.22
C ALA A 88 9.68 4.85 -16.09
N LYS A 89 10.22 5.32 -17.22
CA LYS A 89 11.28 6.34 -17.26
C LYS A 89 10.77 7.76 -17.05
N ASN A 90 9.54 8.03 -17.47
CA ASN A 90 8.93 9.36 -17.46
C ASN A 90 7.58 9.31 -16.73
N VAL A 91 7.63 8.90 -15.47
CA VAL A 91 6.44 8.86 -14.62
C VAL A 91 5.96 10.26 -14.26
N LEU A 92 4.65 10.45 -14.17
CA LEU A 92 4.01 11.69 -13.77
C LEU A 92 3.42 11.54 -12.36
N GLU A 93 3.64 12.55 -11.52
CA GLU A 93 2.95 12.60 -10.23
C GLU A 93 1.44 12.71 -10.45
N LYS A 94 0.68 12.05 -9.56
CA LYS A 94 -0.78 12.09 -9.51
C LYS A 94 -1.17 12.37 -8.08
N SER A 95 -1.80 13.51 -7.80
CA SER A 95 -2.42 13.79 -6.50
C SER A 95 -3.86 13.28 -6.47
N GLU A 96 -4.58 13.48 -7.58
CA GLU A 96 -5.99 13.12 -7.73
C GLU A 96 -6.22 12.14 -8.89
N PRO A 97 -7.30 11.36 -8.83
CA PRO A 97 -7.70 10.48 -9.92
C PRO A 97 -8.23 11.22 -11.16
N ASP A 98 -7.99 10.67 -12.36
CA ASP A 98 -8.52 11.22 -13.62
C ASP A 98 -10.01 10.94 -13.85
N CYS A 99 -10.54 9.90 -13.21
CA CYS A 99 -11.94 9.50 -13.31
C CYS A 99 -12.47 9.24 -11.91
N ARG A 100 -13.68 9.69 -11.59
CA ARG A 100 -14.35 9.41 -10.30
C ARG A 100 -15.63 8.59 -10.41
N GLN A 101 -15.93 8.06 -11.60
CA GLN A 101 -17.21 7.40 -11.89
C GLN A 101 -17.06 5.89 -12.11
N GLY A 102 -18.15 5.16 -11.89
CA GLY A 102 -18.24 3.72 -12.16
C GLY A 102 -17.37 2.89 -11.23
N THR A 103 -16.63 1.93 -11.78
CA THR A 103 -15.74 1.05 -11.01
C THR A 103 -14.70 1.81 -10.17
N TYR A 104 -14.41 3.07 -10.51
CA TYR A 104 -13.57 3.95 -9.71
C TYR A 104 -14.04 4.09 -8.26
N SER A 105 -15.31 4.47 -8.06
CA SER A 105 -15.86 4.73 -6.71
C SER A 105 -16.01 3.45 -5.88
N ASP A 106 -15.86 2.29 -6.52
CA ASP A 106 -16.13 0.97 -5.96
C ASP A 106 -14.85 0.14 -5.78
N GLY A 107 -13.67 0.78 -5.65
CA GLY A 107 -12.39 0.10 -5.38
C GLY A 107 -11.69 -0.48 -6.62
N GLY A 108 -12.17 -0.18 -7.83
CA GLY A 108 -11.56 -0.63 -9.09
C GLY A 108 -10.20 0.00 -9.41
N LYS A 109 -9.71 0.95 -8.61
CA LYS A 109 -8.38 1.55 -8.73
C LYS A 109 -7.48 1.27 -7.52
N ASP A 110 -7.88 0.34 -6.66
CA ASP A 110 -7.11 0.00 -5.45
C ASP A 110 -5.99 -1.00 -5.72
N PHE A 111 -6.02 -1.66 -6.88
CA PHE A 111 -5.13 -2.76 -7.23
C PHE A 111 -4.52 -2.60 -8.62
N LEU A 112 -3.41 -3.28 -8.81
CA LEU A 112 -2.68 -3.42 -10.06
C LEU A 112 -3.30 -4.55 -10.88
N THR A 113 -3.39 -4.35 -12.19
CA THR A 113 -3.69 -5.43 -13.14
C THR A 113 -2.43 -5.73 -13.92
N LEU A 114 -1.90 -6.93 -13.73
CA LEU A 114 -0.61 -7.34 -14.27
C LEU A 114 -0.77 -8.10 -15.60
N PRO A 115 0.28 -8.17 -16.43
CA PRO A 115 0.31 -9.06 -17.60
C PRO A 115 0.20 -10.54 -17.17
N TYR A 116 -0.32 -11.40 -18.04
CA TYR A 116 -0.59 -12.82 -17.72
C TYR A 116 0.67 -13.64 -17.51
N GLU A 117 1.77 -13.19 -18.10
CA GLU A 117 3.08 -13.81 -18.05
C GLU A 117 3.62 -13.90 -16.62
N VAL A 118 3.08 -13.12 -15.66
CA VAL A 118 3.42 -13.24 -14.23
C VAL A 118 2.94 -14.54 -13.59
N LEU A 119 2.03 -15.28 -14.25
CA LEU A 119 1.60 -16.60 -13.80
C LEU A 119 2.70 -17.66 -13.98
N ASP A 120 3.64 -17.41 -14.88
CA ASP A 120 4.75 -18.32 -15.21
C ASP A 120 6.12 -17.73 -14.87
N ASN A 121 6.18 -16.45 -14.48
CA ASN A 121 7.44 -15.74 -14.25
C ASN A 121 7.43 -14.92 -12.97
N ASP A 122 8.55 -14.98 -12.22
CA ASP A 122 8.79 -14.12 -11.07
C ASP A 122 8.93 -12.65 -11.50
N ILE A 123 8.42 -11.75 -10.67
CA ILE A 123 8.54 -10.30 -10.84
C ILE A 123 9.14 -9.64 -9.60
N TRP A 124 9.64 -8.41 -9.76
CA TRP A 124 10.17 -7.61 -8.65
C TRP A 124 9.40 -6.32 -8.51
N ILE A 125 8.94 -6.00 -7.30
CA ILE A 125 8.09 -4.85 -7.02
C ILE A 125 8.73 -3.98 -5.95
N ALA A 126 8.69 -2.66 -6.12
CA ALA A 126 9.11 -1.72 -5.10
C ALA A 126 8.24 -0.47 -5.10
N PHE A 127 7.93 0.00 -3.89
CA PHE A 127 7.35 1.32 -3.68
C PHE A 127 8.45 2.37 -3.42
N THR A 128 8.22 3.59 -3.88
CA THR A 128 9.08 4.75 -3.63
C THR A 128 8.26 6.04 -3.65
N GLN A 129 8.67 7.03 -2.85
CA GLN A 129 8.02 8.34 -2.87
C GLN A 129 8.39 9.17 -4.11
N CYS A 130 9.60 8.97 -4.66
CA CYS A 130 10.15 9.80 -5.73
C CYS A 130 10.39 8.96 -7.00
N PRO A 131 10.27 9.55 -8.20
CA PRO A 131 10.59 8.87 -9.45
C PRO A 131 12.01 8.27 -9.43
N TRP A 132 12.15 7.07 -9.97
CA TRP A 132 13.48 6.48 -10.20
C TRP A 132 14.11 7.04 -11.46
N THR A 133 15.40 7.35 -11.36
CA THR A 133 16.21 7.71 -12.53
C THR A 133 16.49 6.50 -13.40
N GLU A 134 16.83 6.71 -14.67
CA GLU A 134 17.27 5.61 -15.57
C GLU A 134 18.42 4.81 -14.97
N LYS A 135 19.41 5.48 -14.37
CA LYS A 135 20.52 4.81 -13.67
C LYS A 135 20.07 3.92 -12.51
N THR A 136 19.03 4.33 -11.79
CA THR A 136 18.45 3.53 -10.70
C THR A 136 17.81 2.27 -11.25
N MET A 137 17.03 2.39 -12.33
CA MET A 137 16.41 1.24 -12.99
C MET A 137 17.45 0.29 -13.61
N GLU A 138 18.46 0.83 -14.31
CA GLU A 138 19.59 0.03 -14.84
C GLU A 138 20.34 -0.72 -13.74
N ARG A 139 20.61 -0.06 -12.61
CA ARG A 139 21.26 -0.69 -11.45
C ARG A 139 20.48 -1.90 -10.96
N TYR A 140 19.16 -1.78 -10.80
CA TYR A 140 18.35 -2.89 -10.28
C TYR A 140 18.07 -3.96 -11.35
N ALA A 141 18.01 -3.59 -12.62
CA ALA A 141 17.89 -4.55 -13.72
C ALA A 141 19.18 -5.39 -13.89
N GLY A 142 20.35 -4.77 -13.73
CA GLY A 142 21.65 -5.40 -13.97
C GLY A 142 22.31 -6.08 -12.76
N ASP A 143 21.82 -5.86 -11.54
CA ASP A 143 22.40 -6.45 -10.31
C ASP A 143 21.31 -7.05 -9.40
N ASP A 144 21.25 -8.38 -9.39
CA ASP A 144 20.31 -9.18 -8.61
C ASP A 144 20.45 -8.96 -7.10
N GLY A 145 21.66 -8.76 -6.60
CA GLY A 145 21.91 -8.52 -5.18
C GLY A 145 21.41 -7.15 -4.73
N GLN A 146 21.62 -6.13 -5.56
CA GLN A 146 21.06 -4.78 -5.32
C GLN A 146 19.54 -4.79 -5.44
N ARG A 147 18.99 -5.54 -6.40
CA ARG A 147 17.56 -5.71 -6.59
C ARG A 147 16.91 -6.37 -5.38
N GLN A 148 17.46 -7.49 -4.89
CA GLN A 148 16.98 -8.20 -3.70
C GLN A 148 16.96 -7.34 -2.43
N ARG A 149 17.90 -6.40 -2.30
CA ARG A 149 17.96 -5.49 -1.14
C ARG A 149 16.92 -4.38 -1.19
N ARG A 150 16.43 -4.00 -2.37
CA ARG A 150 15.53 -2.85 -2.54
C ARG A 150 14.10 -3.23 -2.91
N MET A 151 13.93 -4.30 -3.66
CA MET A 151 12.67 -4.76 -4.24
C MET A 151 12.26 -6.09 -3.60
N GLN A 152 10.95 -6.33 -3.58
CA GLN A 152 10.37 -7.59 -3.14
C GLN A 152 10.05 -8.45 -4.35
N ARG A 153 10.44 -9.72 -4.29
CA ARG A 153 10.09 -10.69 -5.32
C ARG A 153 8.66 -11.18 -5.09
N LEU A 154 7.85 -11.19 -6.14
CA LEU A 154 6.60 -11.93 -6.18
C LEU A 154 6.79 -13.12 -7.13
N SER A 155 6.73 -14.32 -6.58
CA SER A 155 7.00 -15.54 -7.34
C SER A 155 5.76 -15.97 -8.12
N ALA A 156 5.96 -16.60 -9.28
CA ALA A 156 4.87 -17.15 -10.09
C ALA A 156 3.98 -18.13 -9.28
N SER A 157 4.59 -18.91 -8.39
CA SER A 157 3.91 -19.88 -7.52
C SER A 157 2.87 -19.27 -6.59
N ASN A 158 2.99 -17.98 -6.23
CA ASN A 158 2.00 -17.31 -5.38
C ASN A 158 0.62 -17.22 -6.05
N TRP A 159 0.56 -17.25 -7.38
CA TRP A 159 -0.68 -17.20 -8.15
C TRP A 159 -1.34 -18.58 -8.32
N THR A 160 -0.53 -19.62 -8.53
CA THR A 160 -1.00 -20.97 -8.89
C THR A 160 -1.25 -21.85 -7.68
N SER A 161 -0.58 -21.58 -6.56
CA SER A 161 -0.80 -22.24 -5.28
C SER A 161 -0.69 -21.20 -4.17
N PRO A 162 -1.74 -20.38 -3.97
CA PRO A 162 -1.74 -19.30 -3.00
C PRO A 162 -1.56 -19.87 -1.60
N GLN A 163 -0.31 -19.90 -1.16
CA GLN A 163 0.05 -20.14 0.22
C GLN A 163 0.49 -18.82 0.79
N THR A 164 0.08 -18.55 2.02
CA THR A 164 0.59 -17.41 2.76
C THR A 164 2.11 -17.51 2.81
N SER A 165 2.75 -16.54 2.18
CA SER A 165 4.20 -16.33 2.25
C SER A 165 4.46 -15.11 3.12
N GLU A 166 5.72 -14.88 3.47
CA GLU A 166 6.10 -13.63 4.12
C GLU A 166 5.70 -12.47 3.20
N GLN A 167 4.75 -11.63 3.65
CA GLN A 167 4.31 -10.40 2.97
C GLN A 167 3.32 -10.58 1.80
N THR A 168 2.91 -11.80 1.43
CA THR A 168 1.90 -12.02 0.38
C THR A 168 0.88 -13.08 0.79
N THR A 169 -0.40 -12.79 0.56
CA THR A 169 -1.52 -13.72 0.82
C THR A 169 -2.61 -13.56 -0.25
N GLU A 170 -3.61 -14.43 -0.23
CA GLU A 170 -4.81 -14.27 -1.05
C GLU A 170 -5.59 -13.01 -0.64
N ALA A 171 -6.05 -12.23 -1.62
CA ALA A 171 -6.93 -11.09 -1.39
C ALA A 171 -8.36 -11.57 -1.13
N THR A 172 -8.64 -11.87 0.15
CA THR A 172 -9.99 -12.13 0.66
C THR A 172 -10.49 -10.93 1.45
N THR A 173 -11.81 -10.80 1.64
CA THR A 173 -12.37 -9.75 2.50
C THR A 173 -11.84 -9.85 3.93
N GLY A 174 -11.59 -11.08 4.43
CA GLY A 174 -11.03 -11.30 5.76
C GLY A 174 -9.58 -10.81 5.88
N ASN A 175 -8.73 -11.11 4.89
CA ASN A 175 -7.34 -10.63 4.89
C ASN A 175 -7.26 -9.12 4.70
N LEU A 176 -8.12 -8.54 3.86
CA LEU A 176 -8.18 -7.09 3.63
C LEU A 176 -8.76 -6.32 4.84
N ALA A 177 -9.63 -6.94 5.64
CA ALA A 177 -10.11 -6.38 6.90
C ALA A 177 -9.01 -6.27 7.99
N GLY A 178 -7.79 -6.77 7.74
CA GLY A 178 -6.60 -6.49 8.56
C GLY A 178 -5.83 -5.23 8.14
N VAL A 179 -6.31 -4.48 7.14
CA VAL A 179 -5.69 -3.25 6.65
C VAL A 179 -6.54 -2.07 7.11
N LEU A 180 -5.94 -1.13 7.86
CA LEU A 180 -6.67 -0.11 8.62
C LEU A 180 -7.64 0.74 7.77
N ASP A 181 -7.22 1.09 6.54
CA ASP A 181 -8.00 1.89 5.59
C ASP A 181 -9.22 1.16 5.01
N TYR A 182 -9.34 -0.16 5.23
CA TYR A 182 -10.47 -0.99 4.75
C TYR A 182 -11.39 -1.47 5.89
N ILE A 183 -11.08 -1.10 7.13
CA ILE A 183 -11.90 -1.43 8.29
C ILE A 183 -13.04 -0.41 8.38
N ALA A 184 -14.27 -0.89 8.21
CA ALA A 184 -15.46 -0.07 8.36
C ALA A 184 -15.75 0.20 9.86
N PRO A 185 -16.37 1.35 10.19
CA PRO A 185 -16.87 1.59 11.54
C PRO A 185 -17.93 0.55 11.94
N GLN A 186 -17.95 0.16 13.21
CA GLN A 186 -18.89 -0.83 13.74
C GLN A 186 -19.84 -0.20 14.75
N GLY A 187 -21.11 -0.05 14.36
CA GLY A 187 -22.12 0.60 15.19
C GLY A 187 -21.72 2.03 15.54
N SER A 188 -21.52 2.30 16.83
CA SER A 188 -21.07 3.62 17.33
C SER A 188 -19.55 3.78 17.40
N GLN A 189 -18.76 2.74 17.10
CA GLN A 189 -17.31 2.80 17.13
C GLN A 189 -16.75 3.36 15.81
N LEU A 190 -15.87 4.35 15.93
CA LEU A 190 -15.12 4.89 14.81
C LEU A 190 -14.17 3.84 14.23
N SER A 191 -13.89 3.90 12.92
CA SER A 191 -12.85 3.05 12.35
C SER A 191 -11.45 3.48 12.80
N PRO A 192 -10.43 2.59 12.73
CA PRO A 192 -9.06 2.95 13.09
C PRO A 192 -8.53 4.15 12.31
N ALA A 193 -8.84 4.23 11.01
CA ALA A 193 -8.50 5.38 10.17
C ALA A 193 -9.09 6.70 10.70
N MET A 194 -10.30 6.68 11.27
CA MET A 194 -10.93 7.88 11.86
C MET A 194 -10.33 8.27 13.21
N LEU A 195 -9.64 7.35 13.91
CA LEU A 195 -8.96 7.61 15.18
C LEU A 195 -7.56 8.20 14.99
N LEU A 196 -7.01 8.13 13.79
CA LEU A 196 -5.66 8.58 13.50
C LEU A 196 -5.70 9.99 12.88
N PRO A 197 -5.18 11.02 13.57
CA PRO A 197 -5.21 12.38 13.06
C PRO A 197 -4.40 12.51 11.76
N TYR A 198 -4.93 13.32 10.83
CA TYR A 198 -4.27 13.75 9.60
C TYR A 198 -4.78 15.15 9.22
N GLY A 199 -3.90 16.01 8.72
CA GLY A 199 -4.28 17.34 8.23
C GLY A 199 -4.77 18.27 9.34
N THR A 200 -4.45 17.96 10.60
CA THR A 200 -4.85 18.71 11.78
C THR A 200 -3.85 19.78 12.17
N HIS A 201 -2.86 20.07 11.31
CA HIS A 201 -1.69 20.98 11.37
C HIS A 201 -1.75 22.23 12.31
N THR A 202 -2.92 22.63 12.79
CA THR A 202 -3.18 23.73 13.74
C THR A 202 -3.61 23.28 15.15
N LYS A 203 -3.79 21.98 15.40
CA LYS A 203 -4.24 21.41 16.68
C LYS A 203 -3.07 20.79 17.43
N ILE A 204 -2.32 21.64 18.11
CA ILE A 204 -1.23 21.24 18.99
C ILE A 204 -1.82 20.60 20.25
N ARG A 205 -1.43 19.35 20.58
CA ARG A 205 -1.84 18.72 21.84
C ARG A 205 -1.00 19.32 22.98
N VAL A 206 -1.60 20.23 23.74
CA VAL A 206 -0.96 20.86 24.91
C VAL A 206 -1.23 20.14 26.23
N SER A 207 -2.20 19.22 26.27
CA SER A 207 -2.57 18.47 27.47
C SER A 207 -2.96 17.02 27.16
N GLN A 208 -2.66 16.12 28.08
CA GLN A 208 -3.10 14.72 28.07
C GLN A 208 -3.78 14.35 29.39
N CYS A 209 -4.72 13.40 29.35
CA CYS A 209 -5.33 12.82 30.54
C CYS A 209 -4.81 11.38 30.69
N VAL A 210 -4.07 11.12 31.77
CA VAL A 210 -3.56 9.79 32.10
C VAL A 210 -4.09 9.45 33.49
N SER A 211 -4.86 8.35 33.60
CA SER A 211 -5.44 7.90 34.86
C SER A 211 -6.20 9.00 35.61
N GLU A 212 -7.11 9.69 34.90
CA GLU A 212 -7.95 10.80 35.42
C GLU A 212 -7.18 12.05 35.87
N ARG A 213 -5.87 12.14 35.57
CA ARG A 213 -5.05 13.32 35.85
C ARG A 213 -4.66 14.01 34.56
N TYR A 214 -4.89 15.32 34.52
CA TYR A 214 -4.43 16.18 33.42
C TYR A 214 -2.95 16.52 33.62
N ALA A 215 -2.14 16.29 32.58
CA ALA A 215 -0.76 16.74 32.50
C ALA A 215 -0.58 17.64 31.27
N ILE A 216 0.22 18.69 31.41
CA ILE A 216 0.70 19.47 30.28
C ILE A 216 1.74 18.62 29.54
N VAL A 217 1.60 18.51 28.22
CA VAL A 217 2.58 17.80 27.39
C VAL A 217 3.86 18.65 27.42
N LYS A 218 5.00 18.03 27.75
CA LYS A 218 6.28 18.75 27.90
C LYS A 218 6.71 19.46 26.61
N GLU A 219 6.33 18.87 25.47
CA GLU A 219 6.78 19.21 24.13
C GLU A 219 5.56 19.15 23.18
N PRO A 220 4.85 20.29 22.99
CA PRO A 220 3.59 20.33 22.26
C PRO A 220 3.82 20.25 20.74
N GLY A 221 3.56 19.08 20.14
CA GLY A 221 3.58 18.86 18.69
C GLY A 221 2.27 18.26 18.16
N PRO A 222 2.01 18.33 16.84
CA PRO A 222 0.95 17.55 16.21
C PRO A 222 1.33 16.07 16.22
N GLN A 223 0.57 15.24 16.94
CA GLN A 223 0.66 13.77 16.85
C GLN A 223 -0.26 13.30 15.72
N GLU A 224 0.26 13.30 14.49
CA GLU A 224 -0.51 12.96 13.29
C GLU A 224 0.33 12.21 12.26
N THR A 225 -0.33 11.48 11.37
CA THR A 225 0.32 10.95 10.18
C THR A 225 0.46 12.07 9.15
N LEU A 226 1.53 12.03 8.34
CA LEU A 226 1.66 12.90 7.16
C LEU A 226 0.79 12.46 5.98
N TYR A 227 0.15 11.28 6.06
CA TYR A 227 -0.49 10.67 4.90
C TYR A 227 -2.00 10.52 5.10
N PRO A 228 -2.81 11.03 4.15
CA PRO A 228 -4.26 10.94 4.22
C PRO A 228 -4.76 9.51 4.31
N TRP A 229 -5.97 9.35 4.84
CA TRP A 229 -6.68 8.08 4.88
C TRP A 229 -7.33 7.77 3.55
N LYS A 230 -7.41 6.47 3.26
CA LYS A 230 -8.32 5.97 2.23
C LYS A 230 -9.58 5.43 2.91
N SER A 231 -10.74 5.73 2.36
CA SER A 231 -12.00 5.10 2.76
C SER A 231 -12.28 3.89 1.87
N GLY A 232 -11.51 2.83 2.06
CA GLY A 232 -11.60 1.61 1.25
C GLY A 232 -12.85 0.80 1.58
N VAL A 233 -13.46 0.19 0.57
CA VAL A 233 -14.60 -0.73 0.75
C VAL A 233 -14.12 -2.13 0.39
N ALA A 234 -13.77 -2.92 1.42
CA ALA A 234 -13.13 -4.24 1.23
C ALA A 234 -13.94 -5.15 0.30
N GLY A 235 -15.26 -5.26 0.53
CA GLY A 235 -16.14 -6.11 -0.29
C GLY A 235 -16.15 -5.71 -1.77
N ASN A 236 -16.29 -4.42 -2.08
CA ASN A 236 -16.31 -3.94 -3.46
C ASN A 236 -14.94 -4.11 -4.14
N THR A 237 -13.86 -3.83 -3.40
CA THR A 237 -12.49 -3.99 -3.89
C THR A 237 -12.20 -5.44 -4.27
N ILE A 238 -12.49 -6.39 -3.37
CA ILE A 238 -12.30 -7.83 -3.64
C ILE A 238 -13.19 -8.30 -4.79
N ARG A 239 -14.43 -7.80 -4.89
CA ARG A 239 -15.30 -8.10 -6.03
C ARG A 239 -14.65 -7.65 -7.35
N GLN A 240 -14.18 -6.40 -7.42
CA GLN A 240 -13.52 -5.85 -8.60
C GLN A 240 -12.24 -6.63 -8.97
N MET A 241 -11.44 -7.02 -7.97
CA MET A 241 -10.25 -7.85 -8.20
C MET A 241 -10.60 -9.20 -8.81
N LYS A 242 -11.69 -9.86 -8.36
CA LYS A 242 -12.14 -11.14 -8.91
C LYS A 242 -12.73 -11.01 -10.31
N GLU A 243 -13.51 -9.95 -10.56
CA GLU A 243 -14.11 -9.68 -11.88
C GLU A 243 -13.05 -9.38 -12.96
N ARG A 244 -11.94 -8.74 -12.56
CA ARG A 244 -10.85 -8.36 -13.48
C ARG A 244 -9.69 -9.35 -13.49
N GLY A 245 -9.56 -10.14 -12.42
CA GLY A 245 -8.61 -11.23 -12.26
C GLY A 245 -8.99 -12.46 -13.08
N VAL A 246 -9.05 -12.34 -14.40
CA VAL A 246 -9.41 -13.44 -15.31
C VAL A 246 -8.38 -13.56 -16.42
N LYS A 247 -8.04 -14.81 -16.80
CA LYS A 247 -7.20 -15.15 -17.96
C LYS A 247 -7.92 -14.78 -19.28
N PRO A 248 -7.21 -14.77 -20.43
CA PRO A 248 -7.84 -14.50 -21.73
C PRO A 248 -8.96 -15.49 -22.10
N ASP A 249 -8.91 -16.71 -21.56
CA ASP A 249 -9.96 -17.73 -21.73
C ASP A 249 -11.14 -17.56 -20.76
N GLY A 250 -11.13 -16.52 -19.92
CA GLY A 250 -12.15 -16.22 -18.92
C GLY A 250 -12.00 -16.99 -17.60
N SER A 251 -11.02 -17.89 -17.47
CA SER A 251 -10.80 -18.61 -16.22
C SER A 251 -10.30 -17.66 -15.11
N PRO A 252 -10.79 -17.82 -13.86
CA PRO A 252 -10.40 -16.93 -12.77
C PRO A 252 -8.94 -17.14 -12.35
N VAL A 253 -8.30 -16.03 -11.95
CA VAL A 253 -6.99 -15.99 -11.30
C VAL A 253 -7.20 -15.50 -9.88
N THR A 254 -6.63 -16.21 -8.90
CA THR A 254 -6.72 -15.82 -7.50
C THR A 254 -6.06 -14.46 -7.29
N PRO A 255 -6.81 -13.44 -6.79
CA PRO A 255 -6.23 -12.13 -6.51
C PRO A 255 -5.32 -12.19 -5.29
N LEU A 256 -4.26 -11.38 -5.27
CA LEU A 256 -3.27 -11.35 -4.20
C LEU A 256 -3.23 -10.01 -3.49
N LEU A 257 -2.88 -10.05 -2.21
CA LEU A 257 -2.56 -8.91 -1.36
C LEU A 257 -1.08 -8.98 -1.01
N MET A 258 -0.36 -7.87 -1.18
CA MET A 258 1.08 -7.82 -0.90
C MET A 258 1.44 -6.59 -0.05
N ALA A 259 2.13 -6.83 1.06
CA ALA A 259 2.64 -5.78 1.94
C ALA A 259 4.01 -5.29 1.46
N LEU A 260 4.04 -4.10 0.87
CA LEU A 260 5.23 -3.45 0.34
C LEU A 260 6.00 -2.70 1.43
N HIS A 261 7.34 -2.73 1.32
CA HIS A 261 8.23 -1.93 2.15
C HIS A 261 8.09 -0.44 1.85
N ASP A 262 8.00 0.35 2.92
CA ASP A 262 7.95 1.82 2.86
C ASP A 262 8.77 2.42 4.01
N ALA A 263 10.09 2.29 3.92
CA ALA A 263 11.00 2.79 4.96
C ALA A 263 10.81 4.30 5.21
N THR A 264 10.63 5.10 4.15
CA THR A 264 10.36 6.54 4.28
C THR A 264 9.05 6.82 5.01
N GLY A 265 7.99 6.06 4.69
CA GLY A 265 6.70 6.17 5.39
C GLY A 265 6.81 5.81 6.86
N ILE A 266 7.50 4.72 7.18
CA ILE A 266 7.80 4.32 8.57
C ILE A 266 8.57 5.42 9.30
N THR A 267 9.61 5.99 8.71
CA THR A 267 10.36 7.10 9.32
C THR A 267 9.47 8.31 9.58
N HIS A 268 8.62 8.69 8.62
CA HIS A 268 7.70 9.81 8.78
C HIS A 268 6.65 9.55 9.87
N GLU A 269 6.11 8.34 9.95
CA GLU A 269 5.11 7.99 10.98
C GLU A 269 5.76 7.88 12.36
N LEU A 270 6.95 7.27 12.50
CA LEU A 270 7.71 7.33 13.76
C LEU A 270 7.94 8.78 14.19
N THR A 271 8.43 9.63 13.28
CA THR A 271 8.62 11.05 13.54
C THR A 271 7.31 11.71 14.01
N GLY A 272 6.18 11.42 13.36
CA GLY A 272 4.88 12.01 13.71
C GLY A 272 4.29 11.51 15.04
N TRP A 273 4.58 10.28 15.45
CA TRP A 273 4.02 9.69 16.67
C TRP A 273 4.95 9.77 17.88
N THR A 274 6.26 9.75 17.66
CA THR A 274 7.26 9.57 18.71
C THR A 274 8.24 10.74 18.85
N ASN A 275 8.20 11.76 17.98
CA ASN A 275 8.97 12.96 18.26
C ASN A 275 8.26 13.77 19.35
N ASP A 276 8.87 13.77 20.53
CA ASP A 276 8.80 14.89 21.45
C ASP A 276 9.55 16.07 20.75
N VAL A 277 8.89 17.21 20.53
CA VAL A 277 9.52 18.46 20.05
C VAL A 277 9.19 19.63 20.96
#